data_AF-A0A0D8BDC8-F1
#
_entry.id   AF-A0A0D8BDC8-F1
#
_cell.length_a   1.000
_cell.length_b   1.000
_cell.length_c   1.000
_cell.angle_alpha   90.00
_cell.angle_beta   90.00
_cell.angle_gamma   90.00
#
_symmetry.space_group_name_H-M   'P 1'
#
loop_
_entity.id
_entity.type
_entity.pdbx_description
1 polymer ?
#
loop_
_entity_poly.entity_id
_entity_poly.type
_entity_poly.pdbx_seq_one_letter_code
_entity_poly.pdbx_strand_id
1 'polypeptide(L)'
;MDAAPDAIPPEDAGPPTVAGLLLAAGAGRRMGRAKALVELGGETLAARGVRLLADGGCAPVVVVVGAAADEAGAALAALAAAGPRLVRAEGWAEGIGGSLRAGLEALAGTGAHAAVVTLVDQPGLTAAAVRRLIDAAAPAGAYRRYAALTATYRGRPGHPVLLRRAVWADVAGLARGEVGARAWLRAHPDAVGRVACDGLGTPADVDTPADLAGIGEDAPMDLSVTDNPERFRYEALTPTGEVAGFVQYQKRPDRIIFIHTEVSPEFSGQGVGSALATAALDDVRRQGLAVVPQCPYIRAFIERHPAYADLVAADA
;
A
#
# COMPACT_ATOMS: atom_id res chain seq x y z
N MET A 1 23.66 29.74 50.05
CA MET A 1 24.45 28.89 49.15
C MET A 1 23.45 27.97 48.49
N ASP A 2 22.66 28.53 47.58
CA ASP A 2 21.64 27.82 46.83
C ASP A 2 22.21 27.51 45.45
N ALA A 3 22.38 26.23 45.16
CA ALA A 3 22.62 25.76 43.81
C ALA A 3 21.47 24.80 43.48
N ALA A 4 20.53 25.31 42.69
CA ALA A 4 19.61 24.45 41.95
C ALA A 4 20.42 23.66 40.92
N PRO A 5 20.19 22.34 40.75
CA PRO A 5 20.60 21.69 39.53
C PRO A 5 19.51 21.87 38.48
N ASP A 6 19.70 22.88 37.63
CA ASP A 6 19.19 22.88 36.26
C ASP A 6 19.98 21.83 35.46
N ALA A 7 19.25 20.89 34.86
CA ALA A 7 19.58 20.31 33.57
C ALA A 7 18.34 19.58 33.04
N ILE A 8 17.48 20.32 32.34
CA ILE A 8 16.51 19.73 31.41
C ILE A 8 17.35 19.00 30.33
N PRO A 9 17.18 17.67 30.14
CA PRO A 9 17.89 16.98 29.08
C PRO A 9 17.45 17.53 27.71
N PRO A 10 18.35 17.58 26.72
CA PRO A 10 18.03 18.21 25.43
C PRO A 10 16.91 17.42 24.74
N GLU A 11 15.83 18.12 24.37
CA GLU A 11 14.85 17.66 23.39
C GLU A 11 15.54 17.58 22.03
N ASP A 12 16.23 16.47 21.77
CA ASP A 12 16.70 16.09 20.44
C ASP A 12 15.73 15.08 19.80
N ALA A 13 14.43 15.26 20.07
CA ALA A 13 13.40 14.60 19.30
C ALA A 13 13.27 15.37 17.99
N GLY A 14 13.87 14.85 16.92
CA GLY A 14 13.56 15.27 15.56
C GLY A 14 12.05 15.34 15.30
N PRO A 15 11.61 15.91 14.17
CA PRO A 15 10.19 16.13 13.90
C PRO A 15 9.37 14.87 14.17
N PRO A 16 8.17 14.99 14.78
CA PRO A 16 7.39 13.85 15.24
C PRO A 16 7.17 12.86 14.08
N THR A 17 7.76 11.68 14.18
CA THR A 17 7.71 10.70 13.08
C THR A 17 6.56 9.71 13.25
N VAL A 18 6.01 9.25 12.13
CA VAL A 18 5.06 8.13 12.09
C VAL A 18 5.85 6.88 11.68
N ALA A 19 5.83 5.84 12.51
CA ALA A 19 6.48 4.59 12.17
C ALA A 19 5.61 3.72 11.26
N GLY A 20 6.25 2.83 10.50
CA GLY A 20 5.59 1.79 9.72
C GLY A 20 5.73 0.45 10.44
N LEU A 21 4.66 -0.33 10.51
CA LEU A 21 4.65 -1.66 11.11
C LEU A 21 4.07 -2.68 10.12
N LEU A 22 4.95 -3.49 9.54
CA LEU A 22 4.57 -4.58 8.65
C LEU A 22 4.50 -5.90 9.43
N LEU A 23 3.33 -6.54 9.46
CA LEU A 23 3.16 -7.86 10.05
C LEU A 23 3.39 -8.95 8.99
N ALA A 24 4.50 -9.67 9.10
CA ALA A 24 4.98 -10.63 8.10
C ALA A 24 5.40 -11.99 8.68
N ALA A 25 4.94 -12.33 9.89
CA ALA A 25 5.46 -13.46 10.64
C ALA A 25 4.85 -14.84 10.28
N GLY A 26 3.75 -14.86 9.53
CA GLY A 26 2.97 -16.07 9.28
C GLY A 26 3.62 -17.08 8.31
N ALA A 27 3.38 -18.37 8.55
CA ALA A 27 3.92 -19.48 7.75
C ALA A 27 3.31 -19.64 6.34
N GLY A 28 2.18 -18.99 6.05
CA GLY A 28 1.56 -19.05 4.72
C GLY A 28 1.16 -20.47 4.27
N ARG A 29 0.58 -21.29 5.16
CA ARG A 29 0.28 -22.71 4.88
C ARG A 29 -0.47 -22.96 3.56
N ARG A 30 -1.49 -22.15 3.25
CA ARG A 30 -2.27 -22.24 2.00
C ARG A 30 -1.51 -21.76 0.75
N MET A 31 -0.47 -20.96 0.96
CA MET A 31 0.42 -20.46 -0.07
C MET A 31 1.57 -21.43 -0.37
N GLY A 32 1.79 -22.44 0.49
CA GLY A 32 2.90 -23.39 0.38
C GLY A 32 4.26 -22.85 0.85
N ARG A 33 4.36 -21.54 1.13
CA ARG A 33 5.55 -20.89 1.71
C ARG A 33 5.15 -19.66 2.52
N ALA A 34 6.06 -19.17 3.36
CA ALA A 34 5.85 -17.91 4.10
C ALA A 34 5.57 -16.76 3.11
N LYS A 35 4.45 -16.06 3.32
CA LYS A 35 3.98 -15.00 2.41
C LYS A 35 5.01 -13.87 2.25
N ALA A 36 5.81 -13.62 3.28
CA ALA A 36 6.94 -12.68 3.23
C ALA A 36 7.92 -12.95 2.08
N LEU A 37 8.08 -14.21 1.67
CA LEU A 37 9.00 -14.66 0.61
C LEU A 37 8.33 -14.91 -0.74
N VAL A 38 7.02 -14.72 -0.83
CA VAL A 38 6.32 -14.82 -2.12
C VAL A 38 6.74 -13.62 -2.96
N GLU A 39 7.03 -13.87 -4.23
CA GLU A 39 7.37 -12.81 -5.17
C GLU A 39 6.16 -12.44 -6.02
N LEU A 40 6.03 -11.14 -6.24
CA LEU A 40 5.10 -10.57 -7.18
C LEU A 40 5.88 -9.55 -8.02
N GLY A 41 5.86 -9.66 -9.34
CA GLY A 41 6.62 -8.79 -10.24
C GLY A 41 8.12 -8.69 -9.89
N GLY A 42 8.75 -9.81 -9.50
CA GLY A 42 10.19 -9.87 -9.16
C GLY A 42 10.57 -9.29 -7.79
N GLU A 43 9.60 -8.85 -6.98
CA GLU A 43 9.83 -8.29 -5.64
C GLU A 43 9.08 -9.13 -4.60
N THR A 44 9.71 -9.43 -3.46
CA THR A 44 9.04 -10.16 -2.37
C THR A 44 7.91 -9.33 -1.76
N LEU A 45 6.85 -9.97 -1.26
CA LEU A 45 5.76 -9.26 -0.58
C LEU A 45 6.24 -8.49 0.66
N ALA A 46 7.28 -8.99 1.35
CA ALA A 46 7.90 -8.26 2.46
C ALA A 46 8.59 -6.98 1.98
N ALA A 47 9.38 -7.04 0.91
CA ALA A 47 10.01 -5.86 0.32
C ALA A 47 8.97 -4.84 -0.17
N ARG A 48 7.92 -5.31 -0.87
CA ARG A 48 6.77 -4.49 -1.28
C ARG A 48 6.11 -3.78 -0.09
N GLY A 49 5.88 -4.50 1.01
CA GLY A 49 5.29 -3.94 2.23
C GLY A 49 6.18 -2.89 2.91
N VAL A 50 7.50 -3.07 2.88
CA VAL A 50 8.45 -2.08 3.40
C VAL A 50 8.44 -0.81 2.55
N ARG A 51 8.51 -0.96 1.23
CA ARG A 51 8.45 0.16 0.27
C ARG A 51 7.12 0.91 0.38
N LEU A 52 6.00 0.19 0.44
CA LEU A 52 4.66 0.73 0.69
C LEU A 52 4.63 1.69 1.89
N LEU A 53 5.20 1.27 3.02
CA LEU A 53 5.23 2.07 4.24
C LEU A 53 6.19 3.26 4.13
N ALA A 54 7.40 3.03 3.60
CA ALA A 54 8.43 4.05 3.43
C ALA A 54 7.97 5.16 2.48
N ASP A 55 7.52 4.81 1.27
CA ASP A 55 6.98 5.74 0.27
C ASP A 55 5.72 6.45 0.79
N GLY A 56 4.94 5.74 1.62
CA GLY A 56 3.79 6.27 2.34
C GLY A 56 4.15 7.31 3.41
N GLY A 57 5.42 7.45 3.79
CA GLY A 57 5.90 8.45 4.74
C GLY A 57 6.29 7.93 6.12
N CYS A 58 6.40 6.62 6.26
CA CYS A 58 6.73 6.01 7.54
C CYS A 58 8.25 5.98 7.77
N ALA A 59 8.68 6.43 8.95
CA ALA A 59 10.05 6.31 9.42
C ALA A 59 10.11 6.20 10.96
N PRO A 60 10.74 5.17 11.55
CA PRO A 60 11.31 4.00 10.90
C PRO A 60 10.23 3.02 10.39
N VAL A 61 10.63 2.08 9.53
CA VAL A 61 9.83 0.89 9.19
C VAL A 61 10.29 -0.30 10.02
N VAL A 62 9.37 -0.91 10.75
CA VAL A 62 9.56 -2.14 11.53
C VAL A 62 8.84 -3.29 10.83
N VAL A 63 9.54 -4.41 10.64
CA VAL A 63 8.96 -5.63 10.05
C VAL A 63 8.99 -6.74 11.08
N VAL A 64 7.82 -7.29 11.37
CA VAL A 64 7.68 -8.42 12.29
C VAL A 64 7.77 -9.71 11.49
N VAL A 65 8.77 -10.52 11.79
CA VAL A 65 9.06 -11.81 11.14
C VAL A 65 8.86 -12.98 12.13
N GLY A 66 8.67 -14.18 11.59
CA GLY A 66 8.35 -15.38 12.37
C GLY A 66 8.81 -16.65 11.65
N ALA A 67 7.88 -17.37 11.03
CA ALA A 67 8.09 -18.70 10.46
C ALA A 67 9.28 -18.84 9.49
N ALA A 68 9.65 -17.77 8.79
CA ALA A 68 10.79 -17.72 7.87
C ALA A 68 11.66 -16.49 8.15
N ALA A 69 11.98 -16.26 9.43
CA ALA A 69 12.63 -15.02 9.86
C ALA A 69 14.04 -14.83 9.31
N ASP A 70 14.80 -15.91 9.12
CA ASP A 70 16.17 -15.84 8.59
C ASP A 70 16.14 -15.49 7.10
N GLU A 71 15.30 -16.18 6.31
CA GLU A 71 15.14 -15.96 4.88
C GLU A 71 14.52 -14.60 4.59
N ALA A 72 13.51 -14.18 5.36
CA ALA A 72 12.91 -12.86 5.21
C ALA A 72 13.91 -11.77 5.58
N GLY A 73 14.75 -12.00 6.60
CA GLY A 73 15.81 -11.07 6.97
C GLY A 73 16.87 -10.94 5.88
N ALA A 74 17.30 -12.05 5.26
CA ALA A 74 18.22 -12.03 4.14
C ALA A 74 17.64 -11.30 2.92
N ALA A 75 16.37 -11.54 2.58
CA ALA A 75 15.69 -10.85 1.49
C ALA A 75 15.57 -9.33 1.71
N LEU A 76 15.28 -8.91 2.95
CA LEU A 76 15.14 -7.49 3.30
C LEU A 76 16.49 -6.78 3.45
N ALA A 77 17.56 -7.49 3.84
CA ALA A 77 18.91 -6.94 3.90
C ALA A 77 19.47 -6.60 2.51
N ALA A 78 18.93 -7.20 1.45
CA ALA A 78 19.29 -6.87 0.06
C ALA A 78 18.69 -5.55 -0.44
N LEU A 79 17.80 -4.90 0.33
CA LEU A 79 17.25 -3.59 -0.01
C LEU A 79 18.32 -2.50 0.16
N ALA A 80 18.52 -1.67 -0.86
CA ALA A 80 19.61 -0.70 -0.94
C ALA A 80 19.45 0.54 -0.03
N ALA A 81 18.26 0.80 0.53
CA ALA A 81 18.01 1.90 1.47
C ALA A 81 18.17 1.44 2.93
N ALA A 82 18.33 2.38 3.88
CA ALA A 82 18.43 2.08 5.32
C ALA A 82 17.35 1.05 5.73
N GLY A 83 17.79 -0.20 5.91
CA GLY A 83 16.91 -1.35 5.92
C GLY A 83 15.87 -1.30 7.04
N PRO A 84 14.75 -2.01 6.89
CA PRO A 84 13.74 -2.09 7.95
C PRO A 84 14.35 -2.69 9.22
N ARG A 85 13.87 -2.24 10.39
CA ARG A 85 14.19 -2.90 11.66
C ARG A 85 13.39 -4.19 11.75
N LEU A 86 14.09 -5.33 11.85
CA LEU A 86 13.46 -6.63 11.98
C LEU A 86 13.16 -6.95 13.44
N VAL A 87 11.97 -7.51 13.70
CA VAL A 87 11.52 -7.97 15.01
C VAL A 87 11.05 -9.41 14.88
N ARG A 88 11.66 -10.33 15.62
CA ARG A 88 11.20 -11.72 15.68
C ARG A 88 10.06 -11.84 16.68
N ALA A 89 8.90 -12.28 16.23
CA ALA A 89 7.79 -12.58 17.12
C ALA A 89 7.82 -14.06 17.50
N GLU A 90 8.24 -14.41 18.71
CA GLU A 90 8.25 -15.81 19.17
C GLU A 90 6.84 -16.44 19.19
N GLY A 91 5.83 -15.66 19.60
CA GLY A 91 4.42 -16.06 19.64
C GLY A 91 3.70 -16.00 18.29
N TRP A 92 4.41 -15.97 17.15
CA TRP A 92 3.78 -15.87 15.82
C TRP A 92 2.81 -17.03 15.53
N ALA A 93 3.09 -18.21 16.09
CA ALA A 93 2.31 -19.43 15.86
C ALA A 93 0.91 -19.39 16.51
N GLU A 94 0.71 -18.52 17.51
CA GLU A 94 -0.58 -18.33 18.16
C GLU A 94 -1.56 -17.51 17.30
N GLY A 95 -1.04 -16.77 16.32
CA GLY A 95 -1.81 -15.93 15.41
C GLY A 95 -1.29 -14.49 15.33
N ILE A 96 -2.07 -13.62 14.68
CA ILE A 96 -1.68 -12.22 14.43
C ILE A 96 -1.43 -11.41 15.71
N GLY A 97 -2.06 -11.76 16.83
CA GLY A 97 -1.96 -11.04 18.09
C GLY A 97 -0.53 -11.01 18.65
N GLY A 98 0.18 -12.15 18.60
CA GLY A 98 1.58 -12.23 19.01
C GLY A 98 2.51 -11.36 18.15
N SER A 99 2.24 -11.32 16.84
CA SER A 99 3.00 -10.49 15.90
C SER A 99 2.77 -9.00 16.13
N LEU A 100 1.51 -8.59 16.29
CA LEU A 100 1.17 -7.18 16.55
C LEU A 100 1.77 -6.69 17.87
N ARG A 101 1.70 -7.49 18.94
CA ARG A 101 2.28 -7.14 20.24
C ARG A 101 3.79 -6.92 20.15
N ALA A 102 4.52 -7.88 19.58
CA ALA A 102 5.97 -7.76 19.40
C ALA A 102 6.34 -6.50 18.58
N GLY A 103 5.56 -6.19 17.55
CA GLY A 103 5.72 -4.98 16.74
C GLY A 103 5.53 -3.68 17.53
N LEU A 104 4.44 -3.57 18.29
CA LEU A 104 4.15 -2.38 19.10
C LEU A 104 5.14 -2.20 20.25
N GLU A 105 5.57 -3.28 20.89
CA GLU A 105 6.62 -3.26 21.93
C GLU A 105 7.96 -2.77 21.35
N ALA A 106 8.35 -3.23 20.17
CA ALA A 106 9.57 -2.76 19.51
C ALA A 106 9.50 -1.26 19.15
N LEU A 107 8.32 -0.77 18.76
CA LEU A 107 8.07 0.64 18.48
C LEU A 107 8.03 1.51 19.73
N ALA A 108 7.64 0.97 20.88
CA ALA A 108 7.61 1.71 22.15
C ALA A 108 9.00 2.26 22.55
N GLY A 109 10.09 1.60 22.11
CA GLY A 109 11.46 2.08 22.29
C GLY A 109 11.92 3.16 21.29
N THR A 110 11.05 3.64 20.39
CA THR A 110 11.37 4.68 19.39
C THR A 110 10.78 6.04 19.76
N GLY A 111 11.17 7.10 19.05
CA GLY A 111 10.55 8.44 19.18
C GLY A 111 9.21 8.61 18.45
N ALA A 112 8.72 7.59 17.74
CA ALA A 112 7.53 7.72 16.90
C ALA A 112 6.26 8.00 17.71
N HIS A 113 5.40 8.90 17.23
CA HIS A 113 4.17 9.32 17.91
C HIS A 113 2.92 8.58 17.42
N ALA A 114 3.03 7.89 16.29
CA ALA A 114 2.02 7.02 15.72
C ALA A 114 2.67 5.91 14.90
N ALA A 115 1.92 4.85 14.61
CA ALA A 115 2.34 3.74 13.78
C ALA A 115 1.25 3.42 12.75
N VAL A 116 1.62 3.26 11.48
CA VAL A 116 0.76 2.69 10.45
C VAL A 116 1.02 1.19 10.37
N VAL A 117 0.00 0.39 10.62
CA VAL A 117 0.03 -1.07 10.59
C VAL A 117 -0.52 -1.57 9.26
N THR A 118 0.23 -2.46 8.60
CA THR A 118 -0.17 -3.20 7.40
C THR A 118 0.18 -4.68 7.52
N LEU A 119 -0.44 -5.50 6.67
CA LEU A 119 -0.17 -6.94 6.60
C LEU A 119 0.60 -7.26 5.32
N VAL A 120 1.50 -8.25 5.38
CA VAL A 120 2.32 -8.66 4.23
C VAL A 120 1.50 -9.27 3.09
N ASP A 121 0.28 -9.74 3.39
CA ASP A 121 -0.57 -10.43 2.44
C ASP A 121 -1.60 -9.53 1.76
N GLN A 122 -1.43 -8.21 1.86
CA GLN A 122 -2.27 -7.23 1.18
C GLN A 122 -1.47 -6.43 0.13
N PRO A 123 -0.90 -7.07 -0.90
CA PRO A 123 -0.08 -6.41 -1.92
C PRO A 123 -0.81 -5.40 -2.81
N GLY A 124 -2.14 -5.34 -2.75
CA GLY A 124 -2.95 -4.33 -3.44
C GLY A 124 -3.02 -2.96 -2.74
N LEU A 125 -2.45 -2.82 -1.53
CA LEU A 125 -2.38 -1.54 -0.83
C LEU A 125 -1.36 -0.60 -1.47
N THR A 126 -1.64 0.71 -1.44
CA THR A 126 -0.78 1.74 -2.06
C THR A 126 -0.18 2.70 -1.02
N ALA A 127 0.97 3.28 -1.37
CA ALA A 127 1.62 4.31 -0.56
C ALA A 127 0.71 5.54 -0.37
N ALA A 128 -0.13 5.85 -1.36
CA ALA A 128 -1.12 6.93 -1.28
C ALA A 128 -2.16 6.69 -0.17
N ALA A 129 -2.61 5.45 0.04
CA ALA A 129 -3.50 5.13 1.17
C ALA A 129 -2.81 5.33 2.53
N VAL A 130 -1.53 4.93 2.65
CA VAL A 130 -0.73 5.17 3.85
C VAL A 130 -0.57 6.67 4.10
N ARG A 131 -0.14 7.43 3.08
CA ARG A 131 0.04 8.89 3.13
C ARG A 131 -1.25 9.58 3.57
N ARG A 132 -2.39 9.20 2.99
CA ARG A 132 -3.70 9.77 3.33
C ARG A 132 -4.05 9.61 4.81
N LEU A 133 -3.72 8.47 5.43
CA LEU A 133 -3.93 8.28 6.86
C LEU A 133 -2.99 9.17 7.69
N ILE A 134 -1.73 9.30 7.29
CA ILE A 134 -0.75 10.17 7.95
C ILE A 134 -1.20 11.63 7.90
N ASP A 135 -1.57 12.13 6.71
CA ASP A 135 -2.02 13.50 6.50
C ASP A 135 -3.33 13.78 7.27
N ALA A 136 -4.25 12.82 7.29
CA ALA A 136 -5.47 12.90 8.08
C ALA A 136 -5.20 12.99 9.59
N ALA A 137 -4.16 12.29 10.08
CA ALA A 137 -3.75 12.25 11.47
C ALA A 137 -2.87 13.43 11.90
N ALA A 138 -2.30 14.19 10.97
CA ALA A 138 -1.42 15.31 11.24
C ALA A 138 -2.09 16.35 12.15
N PRO A 139 -1.32 17.23 12.84
CA PRO A 139 -1.89 18.26 13.71
C PRO A 139 -2.92 19.17 13.02
N ALA A 140 -2.71 19.49 11.74
CA ALA A 140 -3.65 20.24 10.90
C ALA A 140 -4.74 19.36 10.24
N GLY A 141 -4.63 18.04 10.37
CA GLY A 141 -5.51 17.07 9.72
C GLY A 141 -6.91 17.01 10.34
N ALA A 142 -7.89 16.62 9.51
CA ALA A 142 -9.30 16.51 9.89
C ALA A 142 -9.55 15.48 11.01
N TYR A 143 -8.62 14.54 11.20
CA TYR A 143 -8.74 13.45 12.16
C TYR A 143 -7.76 13.56 13.35
N ARG A 144 -7.17 14.75 13.58
CA ARG A 144 -6.20 14.98 14.67
C ARG A 144 -6.66 14.51 16.07
N ARG A 145 -7.97 14.54 16.35
CA ARG A 145 -8.56 14.17 17.65
C ARG A 145 -8.67 12.66 17.91
N TYR A 146 -8.64 11.85 16.86
CA TYR A 146 -8.88 10.41 16.98
C TYR A 146 -7.61 9.69 17.42
N ALA A 147 -7.75 8.67 18.26
CA ALA A 147 -6.63 7.90 18.80
C ALA A 147 -6.16 6.81 17.83
N ALA A 148 -7.05 6.37 16.93
CA ALA A 148 -6.72 5.48 15.83
C ALA A 148 -7.50 5.85 14.56
N LEU A 149 -6.95 5.53 13.39
CA LEU A 149 -7.62 5.66 12.10
C LEU A 149 -7.63 4.31 11.38
N THR A 150 -8.73 3.98 10.71
CA THR A 150 -8.81 2.84 9.80
C THR A 150 -9.14 3.35 8.40
N ALA A 151 -8.39 2.87 7.40
CA ALA A 151 -8.77 3.05 6.01
C ALA A 151 -10.12 2.37 5.75
N THR A 152 -10.93 2.95 4.88
CA THR A 152 -12.17 2.32 4.41
C THR A 152 -12.22 2.27 2.90
N TYR A 153 -12.71 1.15 2.37
CA TYR A 153 -12.92 0.92 0.94
C TYR A 153 -14.38 0.53 0.76
N ARG A 154 -15.14 1.34 0.01
CA ARG A 154 -16.59 1.26 -0.14
C ARG A 154 -17.29 1.17 1.22
N GLY A 155 -16.82 1.99 2.16
CA GLY A 155 -17.28 2.07 3.55
C GLY A 155 -16.86 0.90 4.46
N ARG A 156 -16.18 -0.13 3.95
CA ARG A 156 -15.71 -1.27 4.76
C ARG A 156 -14.33 -0.97 5.35
N PRO A 157 -14.14 -1.10 6.67
CA PRO A 157 -12.84 -0.86 7.30
C PRO A 157 -11.82 -1.93 6.91
N GLY A 158 -10.56 -1.52 6.78
CA GLY A 158 -9.42 -2.37 6.46
C GLY A 158 -8.09 -1.70 6.83
N HIS A 159 -6.99 -2.28 6.37
CA HIS A 159 -5.67 -1.66 6.44
C HIS A 159 -5.47 -0.65 5.30
N PRO A 160 -4.55 0.31 5.43
CA PRO A 160 -3.72 0.58 6.61
C PRO A 160 -4.53 1.02 7.85
N VAL A 161 -4.00 0.72 9.03
CA VAL A 161 -4.54 1.20 10.32
C VAL A 161 -3.49 2.06 11.00
N LEU A 162 -3.82 3.31 11.33
CA LEU A 162 -2.95 4.19 12.09
C LEU A 162 -3.31 4.12 13.57
N LEU A 163 -2.33 3.87 14.44
CA LEU A 163 -2.48 3.84 15.89
C LEU A 163 -1.58 4.91 16.51
N ARG A 164 -2.14 5.85 17.27
CA ARG A 164 -1.33 6.79 18.04
C ARG A 164 -0.63 6.07 19.20
N ARG A 165 0.53 6.60 19.60
CA ARG A 165 1.35 6.04 20.69
C ARG A 165 0.55 5.77 21.97
N ALA A 166 -0.36 6.67 22.31
CA ALA A 166 -1.18 6.59 23.52
C ALA A 166 -2.00 5.28 23.63
N VAL A 167 -2.32 4.62 22.53
CA VAL A 167 -3.16 3.40 22.54
C VAL A 167 -2.38 2.12 22.30
N TRP A 168 -1.06 2.18 22.07
CA TRP A 168 -0.27 0.98 21.74
C TRP A 168 -0.31 -0.06 22.85
N ALA A 169 -0.20 0.35 24.12
CA ALA A 169 -0.25 -0.56 25.26
C ALA A 169 -1.61 -1.28 25.36
N ASP A 170 -2.71 -0.54 25.22
CA ASP A 170 -4.07 -1.10 25.28
C ASP A 170 -4.33 -2.05 24.11
N VAL A 171 -3.92 -1.65 22.90
CA VAL A 171 -4.03 -2.49 21.70
C VAL A 171 -3.22 -3.78 21.87
N ALA A 172 -1.98 -3.68 22.36
CA ALA A 172 -1.11 -4.84 22.62
C ALA A 172 -1.69 -5.77 23.70
N GLY A 173 -2.30 -5.22 24.75
CA GLY A 173 -2.94 -5.98 25.83
C GLY A 173 -4.16 -6.79 25.38
N LEU A 174 -4.88 -6.31 24.36
CA LEU A 174 -6.04 -7.00 23.77
C LEU A 174 -5.67 -7.94 22.61
N ALA A 175 -4.46 -7.85 22.07
CA ALA A 175 -4.01 -8.64 20.93
C ALA A 175 -3.61 -10.07 21.37
N ARG A 176 -4.49 -11.06 21.14
CA ARG A 176 -4.29 -12.46 21.54
C ARG A 176 -4.76 -13.42 20.45
N GLY A 177 -3.99 -14.48 20.22
CA GLY A 177 -4.30 -15.47 19.19
C GLY A 177 -4.53 -14.85 17.82
N GLU A 178 -5.66 -15.17 17.18
CA GLU A 178 -6.12 -14.59 15.90
C GLU A 178 -6.76 -13.18 16.02
N VAL A 179 -6.69 -12.55 17.21
CA VAL A 179 -7.21 -11.22 17.45
C VAL A 179 -6.07 -10.21 17.43
N GLY A 180 -6.06 -9.35 16.40
CA GLY A 180 -5.20 -8.16 16.33
C GLY A 180 -5.90 -6.90 16.88
N ALA A 181 -5.55 -5.74 16.33
CA ALA A 181 -6.08 -4.43 16.77
C ALA A 181 -7.61 -4.30 16.71
N ARG A 182 -8.29 -5.15 15.93
CA ARG A 182 -9.75 -5.13 15.74
C ARG A 182 -10.56 -5.14 17.04
N ALA A 183 -10.07 -5.79 18.09
CA ALA A 183 -10.78 -5.83 19.37
C ALA A 183 -10.81 -4.44 20.02
N TRP A 184 -9.66 -3.77 20.08
CA TRP A 184 -9.57 -2.40 20.61
C TRP A 184 -10.39 -1.42 19.76
N LEU A 185 -10.28 -1.50 18.43
CA LEU A 185 -11.00 -0.61 17.51
C LEU A 185 -12.53 -0.72 17.65
N ARG A 186 -13.05 -1.93 17.87
CA ARG A 186 -14.50 -2.15 18.09
C ARG A 186 -14.97 -1.70 19.46
N ALA A 187 -14.12 -1.79 20.47
CA ALA A 187 -14.44 -1.36 21.83
C ALA A 187 -14.43 0.17 21.99
N HIS A 188 -13.77 0.90 21.09
CA HIS A 188 -13.61 2.36 21.18
C HIS A 188 -14.09 3.09 19.90
N PRO A 189 -15.35 2.92 19.46
CA PRO A 189 -15.82 3.46 18.19
C PRO A 189 -15.69 5.00 18.10
N ASP A 190 -15.85 5.72 19.22
CA ASP A 190 -15.75 7.17 19.28
C ASP A 190 -14.30 7.68 19.18
N ALA A 191 -13.32 6.82 19.49
CA ALA A 191 -11.89 7.12 19.39
C ALA A 191 -11.31 6.74 18.01
N VAL A 192 -12.10 6.13 17.12
CA VAL A 192 -11.65 5.62 15.81
C VAL A 192 -12.19 6.46 14.66
N GLY A 193 -11.28 7.11 13.94
CA GLY A 193 -11.60 7.79 12.68
C GLY A 193 -11.64 6.81 11.50
N ARG A 194 -12.55 7.02 10.55
CA ARG A 194 -12.62 6.25 9.31
C ARG A 194 -12.22 7.13 8.13
N VAL A 195 -11.15 6.76 7.43
CA VAL A 195 -10.61 7.53 6.32
C VAL A 195 -10.93 6.82 5.00
N ALA A 196 -11.75 7.45 4.16
CA ALA A 196 -12.09 6.89 2.84
C ALA A 196 -10.85 6.83 1.93
N CYS A 197 -10.55 5.63 1.44
CA CYS A 197 -9.40 5.33 0.56
C CYS A 197 -9.86 4.64 -0.74
N ASP A 198 -11.11 4.86 -1.15
CA ASP A 198 -11.63 4.38 -2.43
C ASP A 198 -10.71 4.78 -3.59
N GLY A 199 -10.36 3.81 -4.44
CA GLY A 199 -9.42 4.02 -5.56
C GLY A 199 -7.94 4.09 -5.18
N LEU A 200 -7.59 4.02 -3.89
CA LEU A 200 -6.20 4.05 -3.40
C LEU A 200 -5.68 2.65 -3.05
N GLY A 201 -6.18 1.62 -3.73
CA GLY A 201 -5.77 0.23 -3.55
C GLY A 201 -6.91 -0.72 -3.20
N THR A 202 -6.57 -2.00 -3.14
CA THR A 202 -7.48 -3.10 -2.80
C THR A 202 -6.97 -3.78 -1.53
N PRO A 203 -7.74 -3.79 -0.42
CA PRO A 203 -7.31 -4.39 0.85
C PRO A 203 -7.49 -5.91 0.84
N ALA A 204 -7.44 -6.56 -0.32
CA ALA A 204 -7.68 -7.99 -0.46
C ALA A 204 -6.47 -8.80 0.02
N ASP A 205 -6.76 -9.84 0.80
CA ASP A 205 -5.73 -10.76 1.28
C ASP A 205 -5.35 -11.76 0.18
N VAL A 206 -4.07 -12.07 0.07
CA VAL A 206 -3.54 -13.11 -0.80
C VAL A 206 -3.21 -14.32 0.04
N ASP A 207 -4.04 -15.35 -0.05
CA ASP A 207 -3.94 -16.57 0.75
C ASP A 207 -3.38 -17.76 -0.04
N THR A 208 -3.56 -17.73 -1.36
CA THR A 208 -3.21 -18.80 -2.29
C THR A 208 -2.48 -18.25 -3.51
N PRO A 209 -1.75 -19.08 -4.27
CA PRO A 209 -1.11 -18.62 -5.51
C PRO A 209 -2.09 -18.08 -6.54
N ALA A 210 -3.34 -18.55 -6.55
CA ALA A 210 -4.38 -18.04 -7.45
C ALA A 210 -4.77 -16.59 -7.14
N ASP A 211 -4.71 -16.18 -5.87
CA ASP A 211 -5.03 -14.80 -5.46
C ASP A 211 -3.99 -13.78 -5.98
N LEU A 212 -2.79 -14.24 -6.33
CA LEU A 212 -1.76 -13.38 -6.94
C LEU A 212 -2.12 -13.04 -8.39
N ALA A 213 -2.93 -13.87 -9.06
CA ALA A 213 -3.36 -13.62 -10.43
C ALA A 213 -4.31 -12.42 -10.46
N GLY A 214 -3.80 -11.25 -10.85
CA GLY A 214 -4.53 -9.98 -10.92
C GLY A 214 -4.02 -8.90 -9.97
N ILE A 215 -3.14 -9.24 -9.01
CA ILE A 215 -2.49 -8.25 -8.15
C ILE A 215 -1.13 -7.94 -8.75
N GLY A 216 -0.82 -6.66 -8.99
CA GLY A 216 0.38 -6.24 -9.73
C GLY A 216 0.08 -5.63 -11.10
N GLU A 217 -1.20 -5.55 -11.47
CA GLU A 217 -1.66 -4.68 -12.53
C GLU A 217 -1.88 -3.26 -11.98
N ASP A 218 -2.46 -3.09 -10.78
CA ASP A 218 -2.92 -1.76 -10.35
C ASP A 218 -2.03 -1.00 -9.35
N ALA A 219 -0.75 -1.34 -9.17
CA ALA A 219 0.11 -0.55 -8.27
C ALA A 219 0.65 0.69 -9.00
N PRO A 220 0.28 1.93 -8.64
CA PRO A 220 0.93 3.08 -9.21
C PRO A 220 2.29 3.26 -8.51
N MET A 221 3.36 3.22 -9.29
CA MET A 221 4.42 4.24 -9.16
C MET A 221 3.76 5.62 -9.09
N ASP A 222 4.40 6.64 -8.52
CA ASP A 222 3.91 8.04 -8.55
C ASP A 222 3.93 8.58 -9.99
N LEU A 223 3.05 8.03 -10.83
CA LEU A 223 2.92 8.25 -12.25
C LEU A 223 1.62 9.01 -12.46
N SER A 224 1.73 10.14 -13.15
CA SER A 224 0.55 10.80 -13.71
C SER A 224 0.32 10.28 -15.11
N VAL A 225 -0.92 9.97 -15.47
CA VAL A 225 -1.27 9.65 -16.86
C VAL A 225 -2.01 10.85 -17.46
N THR A 226 -1.50 11.36 -18.57
CA THR A 226 -2.10 12.49 -19.30
C THR A 226 -2.34 12.14 -20.77
N ASP A 227 -3.40 12.69 -21.36
CA ASP A 227 -3.57 12.65 -22.82
C ASP A 227 -2.59 13.63 -23.48
N ASN A 228 -1.92 13.18 -24.54
CA ASN A 228 -1.10 14.00 -25.42
C ASN A 228 -1.70 13.95 -26.83
N PRO A 229 -2.65 14.85 -27.14
CA PRO A 229 -3.39 14.81 -28.41
C PRO A 229 -2.53 15.14 -29.62
N GLU A 230 -1.43 15.87 -29.45
CA GLU A 230 -0.47 16.15 -30.53
C GLU A 230 0.27 14.89 -31.00
N ARG A 231 0.43 13.91 -30.09
CA ARG A 231 1.09 12.62 -30.36
C ARG A 231 0.11 11.44 -30.47
N PHE A 232 -1.19 11.71 -30.36
CA PHE A 232 -2.26 10.71 -30.36
C PHE A 232 -2.00 9.56 -29.37
N ARG A 233 -1.58 9.89 -28.14
CA ARG A 233 -1.28 8.88 -27.11
C ARG A 233 -1.51 9.41 -25.71
N TYR A 234 -1.85 8.53 -24.78
CA TYR A 234 -1.74 8.82 -23.36
C TYR A 234 -0.34 8.46 -22.89
N GLU A 235 0.25 9.29 -22.04
CA GLU A 235 1.61 9.13 -21.52
C GLU A 235 1.57 8.99 -20.00
N ALA A 236 2.28 7.99 -19.47
CA ALA A 236 2.54 7.83 -18.05
C ALA A 236 3.85 8.55 -17.74
N LEU A 237 3.77 9.58 -16.90
CA LEU A 237 4.88 10.48 -16.55
C LEU A 237 5.31 10.24 -15.11
N THR A 238 6.61 10.07 -14.89
CA THR A 238 7.23 10.07 -13.55
C THR A 238 7.11 11.45 -12.90
N PRO A 239 7.41 11.59 -11.59
CA PRO A 239 7.41 12.89 -10.91
C PRO A 239 8.46 13.86 -11.50
N THR A 240 9.48 13.32 -12.16
CA THR A 240 10.52 14.10 -12.85
C THR A 240 10.14 14.47 -14.28
N GLY A 241 8.97 14.04 -14.77
CA GLY A 241 8.45 14.33 -16.12
C GLY A 241 8.93 13.37 -17.20
N GLU A 242 9.56 12.26 -16.84
CA GLU A 242 10.00 11.23 -17.78
C GLU A 242 8.81 10.34 -18.22
N VAL A 243 8.76 9.96 -19.49
CA VAL A 243 7.73 9.06 -20.01
C VAL A 243 8.10 7.62 -19.67
N ALA A 244 7.44 7.05 -18.66
CA ALA A 244 7.59 5.64 -18.25
C ALA A 244 6.91 4.67 -19.24
N GLY A 245 5.92 5.14 -19.99
CA GLY A 245 5.21 4.38 -21.01
C GLY A 245 4.11 5.18 -21.68
N PHE A 246 3.51 4.63 -22.74
CA PHE A 246 2.39 5.25 -23.43
C PHE A 246 1.42 4.23 -24.02
N VAL A 247 0.16 4.66 -24.22
CA VAL A 247 -0.82 3.95 -25.05
C VAL A 247 -1.24 4.85 -26.21
N GLN A 248 -0.96 4.40 -27.43
CA GLN A 248 -1.26 5.13 -28.66
C GLN A 248 -2.68 4.82 -29.15
N TYR A 249 -3.34 5.85 -29.70
CA TYR A 249 -4.69 5.76 -30.19
C TYR A 249 -4.90 6.43 -31.54
N GLN A 250 -6.04 6.14 -32.17
CA GLN A 250 -6.62 6.96 -33.23
C GLN A 250 -7.99 7.48 -32.77
N LYS A 251 -8.21 8.78 -32.92
CA LYS A 251 -9.51 9.40 -32.58
C LYS A 251 -10.45 9.39 -33.79
N ARG A 252 -11.72 9.10 -33.54
CA ARG A 252 -12.85 9.23 -34.46
C ARG A 252 -13.96 10.02 -33.75
N PRO A 253 -14.98 10.52 -34.48
CA PRO A 253 -16.03 11.35 -33.87
C PRO A 253 -16.77 10.68 -32.72
N ASP A 254 -16.97 9.36 -32.79
CA ASP A 254 -17.78 8.58 -31.84
C ASP A 254 -16.98 7.49 -31.08
N ARG A 255 -15.69 7.34 -31.37
CA ARG A 255 -14.87 6.25 -30.80
C ARG A 255 -13.38 6.56 -30.75
N ILE A 256 -12.68 5.88 -29.85
CA ILE A 256 -11.21 5.82 -29.78
C ILE A 256 -10.75 4.40 -30.08
N ILE A 257 -9.76 4.28 -30.97
CA ILE A 257 -9.14 3.01 -31.34
C ILE A 257 -7.77 2.95 -30.67
N PHE A 258 -7.59 2.13 -29.64
CA PHE A 258 -6.27 1.92 -29.04
C PHE A 258 -5.48 0.92 -29.87
N ILE A 259 -4.30 1.32 -30.36
CA ILE A 259 -3.54 0.54 -31.35
C ILE A 259 -2.27 -0.08 -30.78
N HIS A 260 -1.64 0.55 -29.79
CA HIS A 260 -0.37 0.07 -29.24
C HIS A 260 -0.16 0.55 -27.81
N THR A 261 0.48 -0.28 -26.98
CA THR A 261 0.90 0.09 -25.62
C THR A 261 2.36 -0.28 -25.49
N GLU A 262 3.18 0.65 -25.01
CA GLU A 262 4.61 0.46 -24.77
C GLU A 262 4.95 0.93 -23.35
N VAL A 263 5.77 0.15 -22.66
CA VAL A 263 6.33 0.50 -21.35
C VAL A 263 7.84 0.42 -21.48
N SER A 264 8.52 1.49 -21.07
CA SER A 264 9.98 1.54 -21.07
C SER A 264 10.55 0.40 -20.21
N PRO A 265 11.62 -0.29 -20.65
CA PRO A 265 12.14 -1.47 -19.93
C PRO A 265 12.45 -1.23 -18.46
N GLU A 266 12.93 -0.03 -18.14
CA GLU A 266 13.25 0.46 -16.79
C GLU A 266 12.04 0.50 -15.85
N PHE A 267 10.84 0.56 -16.42
CA PHE A 267 9.55 0.62 -15.72
C PHE A 267 8.69 -0.64 -15.97
N SER A 268 9.23 -1.64 -16.66
CA SER A 268 8.52 -2.90 -16.95
C SER A 268 8.25 -3.68 -15.67
N GLY A 269 7.06 -4.29 -15.57
CA GLY A 269 6.63 -5.03 -14.38
C GLY A 269 6.21 -4.16 -13.18
N GLN A 270 6.22 -2.83 -13.34
CA GLN A 270 5.91 -1.87 -12.27
C GLN A 270 4.48 -1.29 -12.35
N GLY A 271 3.55 -1.93 -13.08
CA GLY A 271 2.16 -1.49 -13.17
C GLY A 271 1.86 -0.36 -14.17
N VAL A 272 2.86 0.16 -14.90
CA VAL A 272 2.70 1.28 -15.85
C VAL A 272 1.63 1.00 -16.92
N GLY A 273 1.64 -0.19 -17.51
CA GLY A 273 0.70 -0.56 -18.58
C GLY A 273 -0.75 -0.50 -18.12
N SER A 274 -1.03 -0.95 -16.91
CA SER A 274 -2.37 -0.97 -16.34
C SER A 274 -2.81 0.41 -15.88
N ALA A 275 -1.89 1.22 -15.36
CA ALA A 275 -2.15 2.64 -15.08
C ALA A 275 -2.55 3.38 -16.36
N LEU A 276 -1.82 3.16 -17.46
CA LEU A 276 -2.16 3.67 -18.79
C LEU A 276 -3.54 3.21 -19.25
N ALA A 277 -3.81 1.91 -19.18
CA ALA A 277 -5.09 1.33 -19.62
C ALA A 277 -6.26 1.89 -18.80
N THR A 278 -6.15 1.90 -17.48
CA THR A 278 -7.18 2.42 -16.56
C THR A 278 -7.48 3.89 -16.86
N ALA A 279 -6.45 4.74 -16.86
CA ALA A 279 -6.63 6.17 -17.06
C ALA A 279 -7.20 6.50 -18.45
N ALA A 280 -6.72 5.82 -19.49
CA ALA A 280 -7.20 6.03 -20.85
C ALA A 280 -8.65 5.56 -21.03
N LEU A 281 -9.03 4.41 -20.46
CA LEU A 281 -10.41 3.89 -20.53
C LEU A 281 -11.39 4.74 -19.71
N ASP A 282 -10.98 5.18 -18.51
CA ASP A 282 -11.76 6.10 -17.70
C ASP A 282 -11.99 7.44 -18.40
N ASP A 283 -10.98 7.93 -19.12
CA ASP A 283 -11.11 9.16 -19.89
C ASP A 283 -12.05 9.00 -21.10
N VAL A 284 -11.94 7.89 -21.83
CA VAL A 284 -12.88 7.55 -22.90
C VAL A 284 -14.32 7.49 -22.39
N ARG A 285 -14.54 6.87 -21.22
CA ARG A 285 -15.85 6.85 -20.55
C ARG A 285 -16.35 8.26 -20.22
N ARG A 286 -15.50 9.12 -19.65
CA ARG A 286 -15.87 10.51 -19.35
C ARG A 286 -16.24 11.30 -20.60
N GLN A 287 -15.58 11.03 -21.72
CA GLN A 287 -15.88 11.64 -23.01
C GLN A 287 -17.14 11.07 -23.68
N GLY A 288 -17.71 9.96 -23.16
CA GLY A 288 -18.87 9.29 -23.75
C GLY A 288 -18.57 8.64 -25.11
N LEU A 289 -17.31 8.27 -25.35
CA LEU A 289 -16.86 7.64 -26.59
C LEU A 289 -16.82 6.11 -26.44
N ALA A 290 -16.98 5.39 -27.54
CA ALA A 290 -16.76 3.94 -27.58
C ALA A 290 -15.28 3.59 -27.74
N VAL A 291 -14.87 2.40 -27.32
CA VAL A 291 -13.52 1.84 -27.41
C VAL A 291 -13.47 0.77 -28.48
N VAL A 292 -12.44 0.81 -29.33
CA VAL A 292 -12.06 -0.30 -30.21
C VAL A 292 -10.67 -0.79 -29.79
N PRO A 293 -10.56 -1.92 -29.07
CA PRO A 293 -9.29 -2.38 -28.51
C PRO A 293 -8.48 -3.22 -29.53
N GLN A 294 -7.81 -2.56 -30.47
CA GLN A 294 -6.90 -3.25 -31.41
C GLN A 294 -5.59 -3.67 -30.75
N CYS A 295 -5.11 -2.89 -29.79
CA CYS A 295 -3.96 -3.23 -28.97
C CYS A 295 -4.27 -4.51 -28.16
N PRO A 296 -3.45 -5.58 -28.30
CA PRO A 296 -3.66 -6.82 -27.54
C PRO A 296 -3.62 -6.62 -26.02
N TYR A 297 -2.78 -5.68 -25.55
CA TYR A 297 -2.70 -5.34 -24.14
C TYR A 297 -4.01 -4.74 -23.62
N ILE A 298 -4.57 -3.73 -24.31
CA ILE A 298 -5.84 -3.12 -23.91
C ILE A 298 -7.00 -4.11 -23.99
N ARG A 299 -7.01 -4.99 -25.01
CA ARG A 299 -8.01 -6.06 -25.11
C ARG A 299 -7.96 -7.00 -23.91
N ALA A 300 -6.79 -7.55 -23.61
CA ALA A 300 -6.59 -8.42 -22.46
C ALA A 300 -6.90 -7.71 -21.14
N PHE A 301 -6.59 -6.42 -21.04
CA PHE A 301 -6.93 -5.59 -19.89
C PHE A 301 -8.46 -5.51 -19.71
N ILE A 302 -9.24 -5.20 -20.75
CA ILE A 302 -10.71 -5.15 -20.69
C ILE A 302 -11.30 -6.52 -20.35
N GLU A 303 -10.78 -7.61 -20.91
CA GLU A 303 -11.24 -8.98 -20.60
C GLU A 303 -11.07 -9.31 -19.11
N ARG A 304 -9.99 -8.85 -18.48
CA ARG A 304 -9.72 -9.02 -17.05
C ARG A 304 -10.47 -8.02 -16.18
N HIS A 305 -10.94 -6.91 -16.74
CA HIS A 305 -11.67 -5.84 -16.06
C HIS A 305 -13.06 -5.63 -16.70
N PRO A 306 -14.03 -6.52 -16.46
CA PRO A 306 -15.34 -6.49 -17.12
C PRO A 306 -16.14 -5.20 -16.92
N ALA A 307 -15.76 -4.38 -15.94
CA ALA A 307 -16.31 -3.04 -15.71
C ALA A 307 -16.03 -2.05 -16.87
N TYR A 308 -15.21 -2.39 -17.85
CA TYR A 308 -14.97 -1.62 -19.08
C TYR A 308 -15.59 -2.27 -20.33
N ALA A 309 -16.21 -3.44 -20.21
CA ALA A 309 -16.78 -4.15 -21.35
C ALA A 309 -17.90 -3.36 -22.04
N ASP A 310 -18.62 -2.53 -21.29
CA ASP A 310 -19.66 -1.61 -21.80
C ASP A 310 -19.11 -0.50 -22.71
N LEU A 311 -17.80 -0.20 -22.64
CA LEU A 311 -17.18 0.77 -23.54
C LEU A 311 -16.88 0.19 -24.91
N VAL A 312 -16.76 -1.14 -25.03
CA VAL A 312 -16.34 -1.77 -26.29
C VAL A 312 -17.45 -1.59 -27.32
N ALA A 313 -17.11 -0.97 -28.46
CA ALA A 313 -18.04 -0.82 -29.57
C ALA A 313 -18.53 -2.21 -30.02
N ALA A 314 -19.84 -2.38 -30.20
CA ALA A 314 -20.37 -3.54 -30.89
C ALA A 314 -19.77 -3.58 -32.30
N ASP A 315 -19.25 -4.72 -32.72
CA ASP A 315 -18.67 -4.90 -34.06
C ASP A 315 -19.70 -4.43 -35.11
N ALA A 316 -19.27 -3.49 -35.96
CA ALA A 316 -20.03 -3.01 -37.11
C ALA A 316 -19.72 -3.86 -38.34
#